data_AF-A0A835IQ18-F1
#
_entry.id   AF-A0A835IQ18-F1
#
_cell.length_a   1.000
_cell.length_b   1.000
_cell.length_c   1.000
_cell.angle_alpha   90.00
_cell.angle_beta   90.00
_cell.angle_gamma   90.00
#
_symmetry.space_group_name_H-M   'P 1'
#
loop_
_entity.id
_entity.type
_entity.pdbx_description
1 polymer ?
#
loop_
_entity_poly.entity_id
_entity_poly.type
_entity_poly.pdbx_seq_one_letter_code
_entity_poly.pdbx_strand_id
1 'polypeptide(L)'
;MELLMVNLEGIFNSLSQCSTGIETLETSVSELVEFIDYVHNNTILQESVVEEKQQQLANQVSKENALKTLNHLLAFISSPSLNQVVVDALSFVLPKLVFRFLSVSKELFQIGERILDRLISTCSPRDMLTVICNFNLY
;
A
#
# COMPACT_ATOMS: atom_id res chain seq x y z
N MET A 1 14.07 -9.88 1.77
CA MET A 1 12.65 -10.22 1.56
C MET A 1 11.97 -10.53 2.89
N GLU A 2 12.48 -11.48 3.68
CA GLU A 2 11.87 -11.90 4.96
C GLU A 2 11.65 -10.73 5.94
N LEU A 3 12.68 -9.88 6.15
CA LEU A 3 12.56 -8.69 7.00
C LEU A 3 11.50 -7.68 6.51
N LEU A 4 11.30 -7.57 5.20
CA LEU A 4 10.33 -6.64 4.61
C LEU A 4 8.90 -7.09 4.94
N MET A 5 8.62 -8.40 4.86
CA MET A 5 7.31 -8.95 5.22
C MET A 5 7.08 -8.89 6.74
N VAL A 6 8.11 -9.18 7.56
CA VAL A 6 8.02 -9.06 9.03
C VAL A 6 7.65 -7.64 9.45
N ASN A 7 8.27 -6.63 8.83
CA ASN A 7 7.96 -5.23 9.12
C ASN A 7 6.52 -4.89 8.74
N LEU A 8 6.06 -5.32 7.56
CA LEU A 8 4.68 -5.08 7.11
C LEU A 8 3.65 -5.75 8.03
N GLU A 9 3.90 -6.99 8.45
CA GLU A 9 3.05 -7.71 9.39
C GLU A 9 3.03 -7.03 10.77
N GLY A 10 4.17 -6.50 11.22
CA GLY A 10 4.24 -5.67 12.43
C GLY A 10 3.29 -4.47 12.37
N ILE A 11 3.32 -3.72 11.26
CA ILE A 11 2.44 -2.57 11.04
C ILE A 11 0.96 -3.02 11.03
N PHE A 12 0.62 -4.12 10.35
CA PHE A 12 -0.75 -4.65 10.32
C PHE A 12 -1.25 -5.10 11.70
N ASN A 13 -0.38 -5.68 12.52
CA ASN A 13 -0.71 -6.04 13.88
C ASN A 13 -1.01 -4.80 14.72
N SER A 14 -0.20 -3.75 14.61
CA SER A 14 -0.46 -2.47 15.30
C SER A 14 -1.79 -1.85 14.87
N LEU A 15 -2.07 -1.81 13.56
CA LEU A 15 -3.35 -1.33 13.02
C LEU A 15 -4.54 -2.15 13.53
N SER A 16 -4.40 -3.48 13.61
CA SER A 16 -5.47 -4.37 14.10
C SER A 16 -5.77 -4.17 15.58
N GLN A 17 -4.78 -3.75 16.37
CA GLN A 17 -4.89 -3.52 17.81
C GLN A 17 -5.38 -2.12 18.16
N CYS A 18 -5.58 -1.24 17.18
CA CYS A 18 -6.12 0.09 17.39
C CYS A 18 -7.62 0.02 17.72
N SER A 19 -7.94 -0.35 18.97
CA SER A 19 -9.34 -0.49 19.43
C SER A 19 -9.95 0.83 19.89
N THR A 20 -9.15 1.81 20.34
CA THR A 20 -9.67 3.04 20.99
C THR A 20 -8.77 4.28 20.94
N GLY A 21 -7.51 4.20 20.51
CA GLY A 21 -6.57 5.33 20.49
C GLY A 21 -6.43 5.95 19.11
N ILE A 22 -6.80 7.23 18.96
CA ILE A 22 -6.63 7.97 17.70
C ILE A 22 -5.13 8.16 17.40
N GLU A 23 -4.34 8.53 18.40
CA GLU A 23 -2.89 8.74 18.24
C GLU A 23 -2.16 7.46 17.78
N THR A 24 -2.55 6.30 18.33
CA THR A 24 -1.95 5.01 17.94
C THR A 24 -2.30 4.64 16.50
N LEU A 25 -3.53 4.93 16.08
CA LEU A 25 -3.98 4.71 14.71
C LEU A 25 -3.24 5.60 13.72
N GLU A 26 -3.14 6.91 14.00
CA GLU A 26 -2.41 7.86 13.16
C GLU A 26 -0.94 7.49 13.01
N THR A 27 -0.30 7.03 14.10
CA THR A 27 1.09 6.56 14.09
C THR A 27 1.25 5.35 13.17
N SER A 28 0.45 4.30 13.35
CA SER A 28 0.55 3.09 12.51
C SER A 28 0.15 3.32 11.05
N VAL A 29 -0.78 4.25 10.78
CA VAL A 29 -1.10 4.68 9.41
C VAL A 29 0.10 5.38 8.78
N SER A 30 0.78 6.25 9.53
CA SER A 30 1.99 6.95 9.06
C SER A 30 3.14 5.98 8.78
N GLU A 31 3.36 5.00 9.66
CA GLU A 31 4.34 3.92 9.44
C GLU A 31 4.03 3.12 8.17
N LEU A 32 2.74 2.81 7.91
CA LEU A 32 2.34 2.14 6.68
C LEU A 32 2.62 3.01 5.44
N VAL A 33 2.34 4.31 5.51
CA VAL A 33 2.62 5.26 4.42
C VAL A 33 4.11 5.28 4.10
N GLU A 34 4.95 5.47 5.11
CA GLU A 34 6.42 5.48 4.96
C GLU A 34 6.93 4.15 4.39
N PHE A 35 6.37 3.03 4.85
CA PHE A 35 6.73 1.71 4.35
C PHE A 35 6.38 1.53 2.87
N ILE A 36 5.16 1.92 2.45
CA ILE A 36 4.74 1.82 1.05
C ILE A 36 5.56 2.77 0.16
N ASP A 37 5.89 3.96 0.65
CA ASP A 37 6.78 4.92 -0.02
C ASP A 37 8.18 4.33 -0.23
N TYR A 38 8.74 3.72 0.80
CA TYR A 38 10.01 3.01 0.73
C TYR A 38 9.97 1.91 -0.34
N VAL A 39 8.93 1.08 -0.35
CA VAL A 39 8.77 0.00 -1.34
C VAL A 39 8.65 0.57 -2.76
N HIS A 40 7.87 1.63 -2.96
CA HIS A 40 7.68 2.27 -4.26
C HIS A 40 9.01 2.83 -4.79
N ASN A 41 9.73 3.61 -3.97
CA ASN A 41 11.00 4.21 -4.35
C ASN A 41 12.04 3.16 -4.75
N ASN A 42 12.13 2.04 -4.03
CA ASN A 42 13.03 0.93 -4.38
C ASN A 42 12.63 0.17 -5.66
N THR A 43 11.39 0.36 -6.12
CA THR A 43 10.89 -0.24 -7.36
C THR A 43 11.23 0.60 -8.59
N ILE A 44 11.30 1.93 -8.45
CA ILE A 44 11.58 2.86 -9.57
C ILE A 44 13.04 3.30 -9.69
N LEU A 45 13.81 3.35 -8.59
CA LEU A 45 15.15 3.99 -8.56
C LEU A 45 16.30 3.09 -9.04
N GLN A 46 16.02 2.04 -9.78
CA GLN A 46 17.03 1.05 -10.16
C GLN A 46 17.69 1.36 -11.52
N GLU A 47 17.95 2.63 -11.80
CA GLU A 47 18.82 3.04 -12.90
C GLU A 47 20.24 3.23 -12.35
N SER A 48 21.05 2.16 -12.36
CA SER A 48 22.44 2.20 -11.91
C SER A 48 23.43 1.80 -13.01
N VAL A 49 24.69 2.19 -12.86
CA VAL A 49 25.82 1.93 -13.80
C VAL A 49 26.31 0.47 -13.73
N VAL A 50 25.52 -0.43 -13.16
CA VAL A 50 25.88 -1.84 -12.94
C VAL A 50 25.61 -2.65 -14.22
N GLU A 51 26.32 -3.77 -14.40
CA GLU A 51 26.12 -4.72 -15.50
C GLU A 51 24.63 -5.02 -15.74
N GLU A 52 24.18 -4.94 -16.99
CA GLU A 52 22.77 -5.04 -17.39
C GLU A 52 22.02 -6.23 -16.77
N LYS A 53 22.70 -7.37 -16.63
CA LYS A 53 22.12 -8.60 -16.05
C LYS A 53 21.83 -8.49 -14.56
N GLN A 54 22.72 -7.86 -13.80
CA GLN A 54 22.53 -7.63 -12.36
C GLN A 54 21.43 -6.60 -12.13
N GLN A 55 21.35 -5.60 -13.01
CA GLN A 55 20.30 -4.60 -12.97
C GLN A 55 18.90 -5.17 -13.26
N GLN A 56 18.79 -6.04 -14.28
CA GLN A 56 17.53 -6.73 -14.57
C GLN A 56 17.06 -7.61 -13.42
N LEU A 57 17.98 -8.36 -12.79
CA LEU A 57 17.65 -9.19 -11.63
C LEU A 57 17.17 -8.35 -10.45
N ALA A 58 17.85 -7.24 -10.16
CA ALA A 58 17.49 -6.36 -9.06
C ALA A 58 16.13 -5.66 -9.31
N ASN A 59 15.85 -5.25 -10.56
CA ASN A 59 14.54 -4.73 -10.98
C ASN A 59 13.42 -5.76 -10.77
N GLN A 60 13.67 -7.02 -11.13
CA GLN A 60 12.71 -8.10 -10.96
C GLN A 60 12.43 -8.36 -9.48
N VAL A 61 13.47 -8.42 -8.65
CA VAL A 61 13.34 -8.60 -7.18
C VAL A 61 12.54 -7.46 -6.56
N SER A 62 12.80 -6.20 -6.94
CA SER A 62 12.03 -5.06 -6.43
C SER A 62 10.56 -5.11 -6.84
N LYS A 63 10.25 -5.44 -8.10
CA LYS A 63 8.88 -5.62 -8.58
C LYS A 63 8.15 -6.74 -7.84
N GLU A 64 8.84 -7.85 -7.58
CA GLU A 64 8.28 -8.97 -6.82
C GLU A 64 7.99 -8.58 -5.37
N ASN A 65 8.89 -7.82 -4.73
CA ASN A 65 8.67 -7.30 -3.37
C ASN A 65 7.46 -6.35 -3.34
N ALA A 66 7.34 -5.43 -4.29
CA ALA A 66 6.19 -4.54 -4.41
C ALA A 66 4.88 -5.33 -4.59
N LEU A 67 4.89 -6.35 -5.46
CA LEU A 67 3.72 -7.19 -5.71
C LEU A 67 3.31 -7.95 -4.44
N LYS A 68 4.27 -8.49 -3.69
CA LYS A 68 4.01 -9.17 -2.40
C LYS A 68 3.42 -8.21 -1.37
N THR A 69 4.00 -7.03 -1.21
CA THR A 69 3.49 -5.97 -0.33
C THR A 69 2.04 -5.62 -0.66
N LEU A 70 1.72 -5.39 -1.94
CA LEU A 70 0.34 -5.06 -2.35
C LEU A 70 -0.62 -6.23 -2.16
N ASN A 71 -0.19 -7.48 -2.37
CA ASN A 71 -1.04 -8.65 -2.07
C ASN A 71 -1.33 -8.78 -0.56
N HIS A 72 -0.33 -8.58 0.29
CA HIS A 72 -0.49 -8.59 1.74
C HIS A 72 -1.40 -7.45 2.20
N LEU A 73 -1.23 -6.26 1.64
CA LEU A 73 -2.12 -5.12 1.89
C LEU A 73 -3.56 -5.43 1.48
N LEU A 74 -3.77 -5.99 0.28
CA LEU A 74 -5.10 -6.38 -0.18
C LEU A 74 -5.73 -7.41 0.76
N ALA A 75 -4.97 -8.42 1.18
CA ALA A 75 -5.45 -9.45 2.10
C ALA A 75 -5.83 -8.83 3.46
N PHE A 76 -5.02 -7.91 3.98
CA PHE A 76 -5.26 -7.20 5.23
C PHE A 76 -6.56 -6.38 5.18
N ILE A 77 -6.71 -5.48 4.21
CA ILE A 77 -7.93 -4.67 4.06
C ILE A 77 -9.15 -5.51 3.65
N SER A 78 -8.90 -6.71 3.12
CA SER A 78 -9.96 -7.64 2.76
C SER A 78 -10.48 -8.47 3.93
N SER A 79 -9.77 -8.47 5.06
CA SER A 79 -10.10 -9.28 6.22
C SER A 79 -11.46 -8.88 6.79
N PRO A 80 -12.40 -9.82 6.99
CA PRO A 80 -13.71 -9.53 7.56
C PRO A 80 -13.65 -9.10 9.04
N SER A 81 -12.53 -9.36 9.72
CA SER A 81 -12.32 -8.99 11.12
C SER A 81 -11.68 -7.61 11.29
N LEU A 82 -11.34 -6.92 10.19
CA LEU A 82 -10.69 -5.62 10.27
C LEU A 82 -11.70 -4.55 10.72
N ASN A 83 -11.29 -3.71 11.67
CA ASN A 83 -12.12 -2.65 12.20
C ASN A 83 -12.42 -1.60 11.12
N GLN A 84 -13.68 -1.19 10.98
CA GLN A 84 -14.11 -0.19 10.01
C GLN A 84 -13.38 1.15 10.17
N VAL A 85 -13.06 1.56 11.41
CA VAL A 85 -12.30 2.81 11.66
C VAL A 85 -10.92 2.75 11.01
N VAL A 86 -10.29 1.57 11.01
CA VAL A 86 -9.00 1.35 10.34
C VAL A 86 -9.19 1.40 8.83
N VAL A 87 -10.23 0.75 8.29
CA VAL A 87 -10.55 0.78 6.85
C VAL A 87 -10.78 2.21 6.38
N ASP A 88 -11.57 3.00 7.12
CA ASP A 88 -11.87 4.39 6.78
C ASP A 88 -10.61 5.25 6.82
N ALA A 89 -9.78 5.15 7.87
CA ALA A 89 -8.51 5.87 7.96
C ALA A 89 -7.57 5.53 6.79
N LEU A 90 -7.45 4.24 6.45
CA LEU A 90 -6.64 3.79 5.32
C LEU A 90 -7.19 4.27 3.98
N SER A 91 -8.51 4.41 3.84
CA SER A 91 -9.13 4.89 2.61
C SER A 91 -8.73 6.33 2.23
N PHE A 92 -8.31 7.15 3.20
CA PHE A 92 -7.80 8.50 2.93
C PHE A 92 -6.40 8.52 2.33
N VAL A 93 -5.57 7.51 2.62
CA VAL A 93 -4.14 7.51 2.23
C VAL A 93 -3.83 6.52 1.12
N LEU A 94 -4.36 5.30 1.21
CA LEU A 94 -3.99 4.20 0.33
C LEU A 94 -4.27 4.45 -1.16
N PRO A 95 -5.40 5.09 -1.57
CA PRO A 95 -5.66 5.29 -2.99
C PRO A 95 -4.53 6.03 -3.70
N LYS A 96 -4.01 7.10 -3.09
CA LYS A 96 -2.89 7.87 -3.64
C LYS A 96 -1.61 7.05 -3.69
N LEU A 97 -1.31 6.29 -2.63
CA LEU A 97 -0.09 5.50 -2.55
C LEU A 97 -0.08 4.36 -3.58
N VAL A 98 -1.20 3.66 -3.71
CA VAL A 98 -1.39 2.52 -4.63
C VAL A 98 -1.38 2.97 -6.08
N PHE A 99 -1.95 4.14 -6.39
CA PHE A 99 -1.96 4.69 -7.75
C PHE A 99 -0.57 4.78 -8.38
N ARG A 100 0.47 5.04 -7.57
CA ARG A 100 1.86 5.14 -8.04
C ARG A 100 2.46 3.82 -8.54
N PHE A 101 1.88 2.68 -8.17
CA PHE A 101 2.33 1.36 -8.63
C PHE A 101 1.72 0.97 -9.98
N LEU A 102 0.62 1.64 -10.39
CA LEU A 102 -0.13 1.30 -11.61
C LEU A 102 0.69 1.48 -12.89
N SER A 103 1.68 2.38 -12.89
CA SER A 103 2.55 2.64 -14.05
C SER A 103 3.78 1.74 -14.13
N VAL A 104 4.04 0.89 -13.12
CA VAL A 104 5.31 0.14 -13.00
C VAL A 104 5.30 -1.17 -13.79
N SER A 105 4.23 -1.96 -13.66
CA SER A 105 4.05 -3.22 -14.40
C SER A 105 2.58 -3.62 -14.47
N LYS A 106 2.24 -4.53 -15.38
CA LYS A 106 0.87 -5.01 -15.54
C LYS A 106 0.35 -5.73 -14.28
N GLU A 107 1.19 -6.48 -13.61
CA GLU A 107 0.85 -7.21 -12.38
C GLU A 107 0.57 -6.23 -11.23
N LEU A 108 1.39 -5.19 -11.10
CA LEU A 108 1.21 -4.13 -10.11
C LEU A 108 -0.03 -3.28 -10.40
N PHE A 109 -0.35 -3.05 -11.67
CA PHE A 109 -1.60 -2.44 -12.10
C PHE A 109 -2.81 -3.25 -11.63
N GLN A 110 -2.84 -4.55 -11.95
CA GLN A 110 -3.97 -5.43 -11.62
C GLN A 110 -4.22 -5.55 -10.12
N ILE A 111 -3.16 -5.68 -9.30
CA ILE A 111 -3.35 -5.72 -7.85
C ILE A 111 -3.74 -4.36 -7.28
N GLY A 112 -3.22 -3.27 -7.85
CA GLY A 112 -3.56 -1.91 -7.45
C GLY A 112 -5.03 -1.60 -7.70
N GLU A 113 -5.57 -1.95 -8.87
CA GLU A 113 -7.01 -1.82 -9.15
C GLU A 113 -7.87 -2.58 -8.13
N ARG A 114 -7.50 -3.82 -7.80
CA ARG A 114 -8.24 -4.62 -6.80
C ARG A 114 -8.25 -3.99 -5.41
N ILE A 115 -7.16 -3.32 -5.03
CA ILE A 115 -7.09 -2.58 -3.76
C ILE A 115 -8.02 -1.37 -3.82
N LEU A 116 -7.99 -0.60 -4.91
CA LEU A 116 -8.89 0.54 -5.11
C LEU A 116 -10.36 0.10 -5.08
N ASP A 117 -10.72 -0.93 -5.85
CA ASP A 117 -12.08 -1.50 -5.86
C ASP A 117 -12.51 -1.94 -4.46
N ARG A 118 -11.61 -2.59 -3.71
CA ARG A 118 -11.89 -3.00 -2.34
C ARG A 118 -12.21 -1.79 -1.47
N LEU A 119 -11.34 -0.78 -1.46
CA LEU A 119 -11.55 0.45 -0.70
C LEU A 119 -12.87 1.10 -1.09
N ILE A 120 -13.14 1.24 -2.39
CA ILE A 120 -14.39 1.78 -2.94
C ILE A 120 -15.62 1.02 -2.39
N SER A 121 -15.55 -0.31 -2.33
CA SER A 121 -16.66 -1.13 -1.87
C SER A 121 -16.89 -1.13 -0.36
N THR A 122 -15.87 -0.80 0.45
CA THR A 122 -15.92 -0.99 1.91
C THR A 122 -15.78 0.28 2.74
N CYS A 123 -15.23 1.37 2.19
CA CYS A 123 -15.17 2.62 2.94
C CYS A 123 -16.50 3.38 2.89
N SER A 124 -16.70 4.26 3.86
CA SER A 124 -17.82 5.20 3.87
C SER A 124 -17.86 6.00 2.54
N PRO A 125 -18.99 6.00 1.80
CA PRO A 125 -19.11 6.71 0.52
C PRO A 125 -18.78 8.21 0.60
N ARG A 126 -19.03 8.83 1.77
CA ARG A 126 -18.69 10.24 2.02
C ARG A 126 -17.18 10.47 2.03
N ASP A 127 -16.43 9.55 2.59
CA ASP A 127 -14.98 9.64 2.72
C ASP A 127 -14.30 9.35 1.37
N MET A 128 -14.84 8.38 0.62
CA MET A 128 -14.40 8.12 -0.75
C MET A 128 -14.64 9.30 -1.70
N LEU A 129 -15.78 9.99 -1.60
CA LEU A 129 -16.06 11.20 -2.38
C LEU A 129 -15.03 12.30 -2.09
N THR A 130 -14.63 12.47 -0.83
CA THR A 130 -13.60 13.46 -0.46
C THR A 130 -12.27 13.12 -1.12
N VAL A 131 -11.88 11.84 -1.15
CA VAL A 131 -10.65 11.39 -1.80
C VAL A 131 -10.74 11.59 -3.32
N ILE A 132 -11.79 11.08 -3.98
CA ILE A 132 -11.98 11.18 -5.44
C ILE A 132 -12.09 12.64 -5.91
N CYS A 133 -12.81 13.49 -5.18
CA CYS A 133 -12.93 14.90 -5.54
C CYS A 133 -11.60 15.65 -5.41
N ASN A 134 -10.72 15.24 -4.50
CA ASN A 134 -9.36 15.79 -4.42
C ASN A 134 -8.41 15.24 -5.49
N PHE A 135 -8.73 14.10 -6.13
CA PHE A 135 -7.98 13.60 -7.30
C PHE A 135 -8.19 14.45 -8.57
N ASN A 136 -9.29 15.21 -8.68
CA ASN A 136 -9.63 16.02 -9.86
C ASN A 136 -8.90 17.39 -9.95
N LEU A 137 -7.75 17.56 -9.31
CA LEU A 137 -6.96 18.81 -9.34
C LEU A 137 -5.60 18.71 -10.06
N TYR A 138 -5.38 17.70 -10.90
CA TYR A 138 -4.23 17.62 -11.80
C TYR A 138 -4.65 17.32 -13.23
#